data_AF-A0A7K2BWN3-F1
#
_entry.id   AF-A0A7K2BWN3-F1
#
_cell.length_a   1.000
_cell.length_b   1.000
_cell.length_c   1.000
_cell.angle_alpha   90.00
_cell.angle_beta   90.00
_cell.angle_gamma   90.00
#
_symmetry.space_group_name_H-M   'P 1'
#
loop_
_entity.id
_entity.type
_entity.pdbx_description
1 polymer ?
#
loop_
_entity_poly.entity_id
_entity_poly.type
_entity_poly.pdbx_seq_one_letter_code
_entity_poly.pdbx_strand_id
1 'polypeptide(L)'
;MQHHFVGDVGDFGKYGLLRSLIGEWPESEPRLTLGVVWYLPAGAIGSAADGQKLTYLSQPHRYRSCDPRLYDALGLLIDGGDRRLGAIDASGVLGDDTAFFDGRVPHDLRSREKWLQEALQAVEGRDIVFFDPDKGLAPPSAGRNSTEHAYVHEVEAFVRNGQTVVVYHHLGRTSKHPVQIRNWAERLTHELRLDCEPQILWYRRGTARAYFVIPASAHAATIGERLKGFGRSEWFMPSPGFKFPHFTPLPTSPGHTPDSAGSSARSVEPVQLRPEPGAGSLGGYSTGGLAVPGRHPAATTSEQEDRTVVRLSDFHPWIAERAEPLFVDGHYRSAIVTATQFLEAEWRSLLGVEGLSLSELARMSFDRRGPARDEPRLRFRGYGSRDSPAWKNAHDGARQYALGCVKRIRNLAVHHPQGAEPDATETLEILGALSTLARWVTEARVVTAR
;
A
#
# COMPACT_ATOMS: atom_id res chain seq x y z
N MET A 1 5.31 14.25 -6.50
CA MET A 1 6.64 13.66 -6.75
C MET A 1 7.70 14.51 -6.08
N GLN A 2 8.77 13.91 -5.56
CA GLN A 2 9.91 14.62 -4.96
C GLN A 2 11.21 13.93 -5.34
N HIS A 3 12.34 14.65 -5.29
CA HIS A 3 13.65 14.13 -5.69
C HIS A 3 14.02 12.81 -4.97
N HIS A 4 13.80 12.70 -3.67
CA HIS A 4 14.19 11.50 -2.93
C HIS A 4 13.40 10.24 -3.30
N PHE A 5 12.33 10.32 -4.11
CA PHE A 5 11.62 9.14 -4.65
C PHE A 5 12.18 8.63 -5.98
N VAL A 6 13.04 9.40 -6.67
CA VAL A 6 13.53 9.10 -8.02
C VAL A 6 14.13 7.69 -8.11
N GLY A 7 13.52 6.81 -8.89
CA GLY A 7 14.01 5.44 -9.10
C GLY A 7 13.68 4.47 -7.97
N ASP A 8 12.70 4.77 -7.12
CA ASP A 8 12.09 3.77 -6.25
C ASP A 8 11.26 2.74 -7.05
N VAL A 9 10.84 1.66 -6.38
CA VAL A 9 9.97 0.64 -7.01
C VAL A 9 8.65 1.22 -7.56
N GLY A 10 8.20 2.37 -7.05
CA GLY A 10 7.06 3.10 -7.59
C GLY A 10 7.32 3.69 -8.95
N ASP A 11 8.45 4.37 -9.10
CA ASP A 11 8.90 4.90 -10.38
C ASP A 11 9.11 3.78 -11.41
N PHE A 12 9.60 2.61 -10.99
CA PHE A 12 9.65 1.45 -11.88
C PHE A 12 8.26 1.10 -12.45
N GLY A 13 7.24 0.99 -11.60
CA GLY A 13 5.86 0.73 -12.07
C GLY A 13 5.27 1.87 -12.90
N LYS A 14 5.48 3.11 -12.46
CA LYS A 14 5.02 4.34 -13.11
C LYS A 14 5.58 4.46 -14.52
N TYR A 15 6.90 4.41 -14.65
CA TYR A 15 7.58 4.55 -15.93
C TYR A 15 7.35 3.33 -16.83
N GLY A 16 7.18 2.13 -16.26
CA GLY A 16 6.79 0.95 -17.02
C GLY A 16 5.42 1.12 -17.70
N LEU A 17 4.44 1.68 -16.99
CA LEU A 17 3.14 2.01 -17.57
C LEU A 17 3.28 3.09 -18.65
N LEU A 18 3.98 4.19 -18.36
CA LEU A 18 4.12 5.30 -19.31
C LEU A 18 4.83 4.85 -20.59
N ARG A 19 5.93 4.10 -20.48
CA ARG A 19 6.66 3.51 -21.61
C ARG A 19 5.75 2.61 -22.46
N SER A 20 4.86 1.85 -21.84
CA SER A 20 3.87 1.06 -22.59
C SER A 20 2.84 1.93 -23.31
N LEU A 21 2.35 2.98 -22.66
CA LEU A 21 1.35 3.89 -23.23
C LEU A 21 1.89 4.74 -24.38
N ILE A 22 3.17 5.09 -24.38
CA ILE A 22 3.79 5.88 -25.46
C ILE A 22 4.31 5.01 -26.62
N GLY A 23 4.31 3.69 -26.45
CA GLY A 23 4.84 2.74 -27.43
C GLY A 23 6.36 2.59 -27.40
N GLU A 24 6.96 2.85 -26.24
CA GLU A 24 8.39 2.70 -25.97
C GLU A 24 8.75 1.30 -25.49
N TRP A 25 7.87 0.65 -24.72
CA TRP A 25 8.05 -0.75 -24.35
C TRP A 25 6.73 -1.52 -24.10
N PRO A 26 6.46 -2.60 -24.85
CA PRO A 26 7.15 -2.98 -26.08
C PRO A 26 7.01 -1.89 -27.15
N GLU A 27 7.98 -1.83 -28.06
CA GLU A 27 7.98 -0.86 -29.15
C GLU A 27 6.71 -1.03 -30.01
N SER A 28 5.98 0.05 -30.23
CA SER A 28 4.74 0.03 -31.02
C SER A 28 4.44 1.38 -31.68
N GLU A 29 3.90 1.31 -32.89
CA GLU A 29 3.47 2.48 -33.67
C GLU A 29 1.94 2.71 -33.59
N PRO A 30 1.47 3.96 -33.67
CA PRO A 30 2.25 5.20 -33.72
C PRO A 30 2.85 5.55 -32.35
N ARG A 31 4.11 6.00 -32.30
CA ARG A 31 4.69 6.56 -31.06
C ARG A 31 3.88 7.77 -30.61
N LEU A 32 3.50 7.81 -29.33
CA LEU A 32 2.81 8.96 -28.73
C LEU A 32 3.78 9.78 -27.90
N THR A 33 3.64 11.09 -27.95
CA THR A 33 4.48 12.04 -27.21
C THR A 33 3.98 12.22 -25.78
N LEU A 34 4.90 12.46 -24.84
CA LEU A 34 4.61 12.53 -23.41
C LEU A 34 4.90 13.91 -22.83
N GLY A 35 3.98 14.40 -22.01
CA GLY A 35 4.19 15.49 -21.07
C GLY A 35 4.14 14.95 -19.64
N VAL A 36 5.08 15.37 -18.79
CA VAL A 36 5.10 15.01 -17.37
C VAL A 36 4.98 16.28 -16.53
N VAL A 37 3.91 16.36 -15.74
CA VAL A 37 3.66 17.45 -14.81
C VAL A 37 4.01 16.96 -13.40
N TRP A 38 5.19 17.33 -12.92
CA TRP A 38 5.61 17.04 -11.55
C TRP A 38 5.05 18.09 -10.60
N TYR A 39 4.20 17.63 -9.69
CA TYR A 39 3.69 18.45 -8.59
C TYR A 39 4.73 18.50 -7.48
N LEU A 40 5.71 19.37 -7.65
CA LEU A 40 6.75 19.60 -6.65
C LEU A 40 6.22 20.48 -5.52
N PRO A 41 6.11 19.97 -4.28
CA PRO A 41 5.62 20.79 -3.18
C PRO A 41 6.53 21.98 -2.90
N ALA A 42 5.94 23.09 -2.43
CA ALA A 42 6.67 24.26 -1.96
C ALA A 42 7.38 23.98 -0.62
N GLY A 43 8.43 23.16 -0.66
CA GLY A 43 9.20 22.69 0.51
C GLY A 43 9.44 21.18 0.46
N ALA A 44 10.45 20.70 1.17
CA ALA A 44 10.63 19.27 1.38
C ALA A 44 9.50 18.79 2.32
N ILE A 45 8.69 17.85 1.86
CA ILE A 45 7.60 17.26 2.65
C ILE A 45 7.91 15.77 2.82
N GLY A 46 7.88 15.27 4.05
CA GLY A 46 8.28 13.89 4.37
C GLY A 46 9.74 13.78 4.84
N SER A 47 10.18 12.55 5.07
CA SER A 47 11.54 12.25 5.55
C SER A 47 12.47 11.93 4.39
N ALA A 48 13.76 12.26 4.50
CA ALA A 48 14.78 11.78 3.56
C ALA A 48 14.93 10.24 3.53
N ALA A 49 14.33 9.55 4.51
CA ALA A 49 14.22 8.08 4.54
C ALA A 49 13.12 7.54 3.60
N ASP A 50 12.13 8.37 3.24
CA ASP A 50 11.10 8.00 2.27
C ASP A 50 11.71 7.89 0.86
N GLY A 51 11.20 6.99 0.02
CA GLY A 51 11.69 6.77 -1.35
C GLY A 51 12.89 5.83 -1.50
N GLN A 52 13.37 5.20 -0.43
CA GLN A 52 14.50 4.25 -0.47
C GLN A 52 14.10 2.80 -0.83
N LYS A 53 12.99 2.59 -1.53
CA LYS A 53 12.53 1.25 -1.93
C LYS A 53 13.31 0.73 -3.15
N LEU A 54 14.61 0.56 -2.99
CA LEU A 54 15.57 0.24 -4.05
C LEU A 54 15.93 -1.25 -4.13
N THR A 55 15.51 -2.03 -3.13
CA THR A 55 15.78 -3.48 -3.07
C THR A 55 15.23 -4.27 -4.27
N TYR A 56 14.37 -3.67 -5.10
CA TYR A 56 13.94 -4.29 -6.36
C TYR A 56 15.10 -4.41 -7.38
N LEU A 57 16.09 -3.50 -7.34
CA LEU A 57 17.28 -3.51 -8.19
C LEU A 57 18.26 -4.66 -7.88
N SER A 58 18.11 -5.31 -6.72
CA SER A 58 18.82 -6.56 -6.41
C SER A 58 18.00 -7.83 -6.70
N GLN A 59 16.80 -7.69 -7.29
CA GLN A 59 15.87 -8.78 -7.58
C GLN A 59 15.54 -8.89 -9.08
N PRO A 60 16.54 -9.04 -9.98
CA PRO A 60 16.31 -9.01 -11.43
C PRO A 60 15.34 -10.10 -11.90
N HIS A 61 15.35 -11.27 -11.26
CA HIS A 61 14.44 -12.38 -11.54
C HIS A 61 12.94 -12.06 -11.28
N ARG A 62 12.63 -10.96 -10.59
CA ARG A 62 11.24 -10.53 -10.33
C ARG A 62 10.81 -9.30 -11.12
N TYR A 63 11.76 -8.46 -11.51
CA TYR A 63 11.46 -7.12 -12.04
C TYR A 63 12.00 -6.91 -13.45
N ARG A 64 13.20 -7.41 -13.76
CA ARG A 64 13.88 -7.10 -15.03
C ARG A 64 13.12 -7.61 -16.26
N SER A 65 12.36 -8.71 -16.14
CA SER A 65 11.55 -9.23 -17.26
C SER A 65 10.40 -8.29 -17.67
N CYS A 66 9.95 -7.40 -16.77
CA CYS A 66 8.85 -6.47 -17.04
C CYS A 66 9.24 -5.41 -18.07
N ASP A 67 10.39 -4.79 -17.88
CA ASP A 67 11.02 -3.85 -18.82
C ASP A 67 12.53 -3.82 -18.52
N PRO A 68 13.36 -4.58 -19.27
CA PRO A 68 14.79 -4.65 -19.01
C PRO A 68 15.50 -3.31 -19.18
N ARG A 69 15.09 -2.51 -20.18
CA ARG A 69 15.71 -1.21 -20.45
C ARG A 69 15.46 -0.23 -19.32
N LEU A 70 14.21 -0.16 -18.85
CA LEU A 70 13.86 0.67 -17.70
C LEU A 70 14.56 0.19 -16.43
N TYR A 71 14.58 -1.11 -16.17
CA TYR A 71 15.22 -1.68 -14.97
C TYR A 71 16.71 -1.33 -14.92
N ASP A 72 17.43 -1.57 -16.00
CA ASP A 72 18.87 -1.32 -16.09
C ASP A 72 19.19 0.19 -16.01
N ALA A 73 18.39 1.03 -16.69
CA ALA A 73 18.58 2.48 -16.65
C ALA A 73 18.34 3.08 -15.25
N LEU A 74 17.29 2.65 -14.55
CA LEU A 74 17.09 3.06 -13.16
C LEU A 74 18.23 2.55 -12.26
N GLY A 75 18.73 1.33 -12.48
CA GLY A 75 19.91 0.82 -11.78
C GLY A 75 21.12 1.72 -11.92
N LEU A 76 21.46 2.13 -13.15
CA LEU A 76 22.58 3.03 -13.44
C LEU A 76 22.41 4.41 -12.77
N LEU A 77 21.20 4.98 -12.78
CA LEU A 77 20.93 6.26 -12.11
C LEU A 77 21.16 6.17 -10.60
N ILE A 78 20.73 5.06 -9.98
CA ILE A 78 20.89 4.84 -8.54
C ILE A 78 22.35 4.59 -8.18
N ASP A 79 23.06 3.78 -8.95
CA ASP A 79 24.49 3.50 -8.73
C ASP A 79 25.34 4.78 -8.88
N GLY A 80 24.95 5.69 -9.78
CA GLY A 80 25.55 7.02 -9.94
C GLY A 80 25.20 8.02 -8.83
N GLY A 81 24.27 7.69 -7.94
CA GLY A 81 23.85 8.55 -6.83
C GLY A 81 23.00 9.77 -7.22
N ASP A 82 22.54 9.87 -8.48
CA ASP A 82 21.73 11.01 -8.93
C ASP A 82 20.23 10.74 -8.74
N ARG A 83 19.68 11.35 -7.68
CA ARG A 83 18.27 11.25 -7.30
C ARG A 83 17.48 12.49 -7.71
N ARG A 84 17.98 13.33 -8.62
CA ARG A 84 17.26 14.54 -9.06
C ARG A 84 16.26 14.18 -10.15
N LEU A 85 15.18 14.95 -10.27
CA LEU A 85 14.18 14.71 -11.33
C LEU A 85 14.76 14.92 -12.73
N GLY A 86 15.66 15.90 -12.88
CA GLY A 86 16.40 16.10 -14.12
C GLY A 86 17.28 14.91 -14.54
N ALA A 87 17.57 13.96 -13.64
CA ALA A 87 18.27 12.73 -13.99
C ALA A 87 17.37 11.78 -14.80
N ILE A 88 16.06 11.79 -14.57
CA ILE A 88 15.09 11.03 -15.37
C ILE A 88 14.98 11.60 -16.78
N ASP A 89 14.92 12.92 -16.90
CA ASP A 89 14.95 13.62 -18.19
C ASP A 89 16.23 13.25 -18.96
N ALA A 90 17.40 13.47 -18.36
CA ALA A 90 18.70 13.17 -18.98
C ALA A 90 18.92 11.68 -19.34
N SER A 91 18.18 10.76 -18.71
CA SER A 91 18.30 9.31 -18.95
C SER A 91 17.55 8.83 -20.20
N GLY A 92 16.62 9.62 -20.75
CA GLY A 92 15.78 9.21 -21.88
C GLY A 92 14.80 8.06 -21.58
N VAL A 93 14.65 7.63 -20.32
CA VAL A 93 13.79 6.47 -19.98
C VAL A 93 12.31 6.67 -20.28
N LEU A 94 11.87 7.92 -20.49
CA LEU A 94 10.50 8.22 -20.89
C LEU A 94 10.37 8.60 -22.37
N GLY A 95 11.45 8.45 -23.15
CA GLY A 95 11.51 8.82 -24.57
C GLY A 95 12.04 10.24 -24.76
N ASP A 96 12.81 10.43 -25.84
CA ASP A 96 13.57 11.66 -26.12
C ASP A 96 12.67 12.89 -26.33
N ASP A 97 11.43 12.69 -26.79
CA ASP A 97 10.45 13.75 -27.01
C ASP A 97 9.55 14.03 -25.79
N THR A 98 9.99 13.67 -24.58
CA THR A 98 9.23 13.96 -23.37
C THR A 98 9.39 15.42 -22.95
N ALA A 99 8.27 16.12 -22.73
CA ALA A 99 8.27 17.43 -22.10
C ALA A 99 8.08 17.30 -20.59
N PHE A 100 8.94 17.94 -19.81
CA PHE A 100 8.88 17.94 -18.35
C PHE A 100 8.52 19.33 -17.81
N PHE A 101 7.63 19.36 -16.81
CA PHE A 101 7.33 20.55 -16.03
C PHE A 101 7.58 20.29 -14.55
N ASP A 102 8.54 21.00 -13.97
CA ASP A 102 9.02 20.86 -12.59
C ASP A 102 8.78 22.12 -11.73
N GLY A 103 7.77 22.92 -12.11
CA GLY A 103 7.38 24.10 -11.35
C GLY A 103 6.92 23.75 -9.93
N ARG A 104 7.39 24.51 -8.93
CA ARG A 104 6.92 24.35 -7.53
C ARG A 104 5.46 24.77 -7.41
N VAL A 105 4.62 23.88 -6.86
CA VAL A 105 3.19 24.11 -6.67
C VAL A 105 2.98 25.19 -5.58
N PRO A 106 2.36 26.33 -5.90
CA PRO A 106 2.09 27.39 -4.92
C PRO A 106 0.96 27.01 -3.95
N HIS A 107 1.01 27.60 -2.74
CA HIS A 107 -0.07 27.45 -1.76
C HIS A 107 -1.28 28.35 -2.06
N ASP A 108 -1.05 29.54 -2.63
CA ASP A 108 -2.14 30.48 -2.91
C ASP A 108 -2.79 30.19 -4.27
N LEU A 109 -4.10 30.42 -4.33
CA LEU A 109 -4.92 30.07 -5.49
C LEU A 109 -4.51 30.82 -6.76
N ARG A 110 -4.18 32.11 -6.65
CA ARG A 110 -3.85 32.96 -7.80
C ARG A 110 -2.53 32.52 -8.45
N SER A 111 -1.51 32.28 -7.65
CA SER A 111 -0.22 31.80 -8.17
C SER A 111 -0.35 30.37 -8.66
N ARG A 112 -1.21 29.55 -8.05
CA ARG A 112 -1.48 28.18 -8.51
C ARG A 112 -2.20 28.15 -9.86
N GLU A 113 -3.13 29.07 -10.11
CA GLU A 113 -3.74 29.24 -11.42
C GLU A 113 -2.70 29.61 -12.48
N LYS A 114 -1.77 30.51 -12.15
CA LYS A 114 -0.64 30.83 -13.03
C LYS A 114 0.27 29.62 -13.27
N TRP A 115 0.61 28.88 -12.22
CA TRP A 115 1.37 27.63 -12.31
C TRP A 115 0.70 26.60 -13.23
N LEU A 116 -0.63 26.49 -13.17
CA LEU A 116 -1.38 25.61 -14.07
C LEU A 116 -1.27 26.06 -15.54
N GLN A 117 -1.31 27.37 -15.81
CA GLN A 117 -1.10 27.88 -17.18
C GLN A 117 0.31 27.62 -17.69
N GLU A 118 1.33 27.78 -16.84
CA GLU A 118 2.72 27.44 -17.17
C GLU A 118 2.87 25.93 -17.45
N ALA A 119 2.19 25.07 -16.67
CA ALA A 119 2.15 23.63 -16.90
C ALA A 119 1.50 23.27 -18.25
N LEU A 120 0.33 23.87 -18.56
CA LEU A 120 -0.38 23.67 -19.83
C LEU A 120 0.50 24.04 -21.02
N GLN A 121 1.20 25.17 -20.93
CA GLN A 121 2.11 25.62 -21.99
C GLN A 121 3.32 24.69 -22.13
N ALA A 122 3.89 24.22 -21.03
CA ALA A 122 5.09 23.39 -21.05
C ALA A 122 4.88 22.02 -21.76
N VAL A 123 3.68 21.46 -21.66
CA VAL A 123 3.34 20.16 -22.29
C VAL A 123 2.35 20.30 -23.45
N GLU A 124 2.24 21.51 -24.01
CA GLU A 124 1.38 21.77 -25.17
C GLU A 124 1.77 20.87 -26.34
N GLY A 125 0.76 20.34 -27.04
CA GLY A 125 0.95 19.46 -28.19
C GLY A 125 1.40 18.03 -27.85
N ARG A 126 1.57 17.67 -26.56
CA ARG A 126 1.83 16.27 -26.18
C ARG A 126 0.56 15.44 -26.21
N ASP A 127 0.65 14.21 -26.70
CA ASP A 127 -0.49 13.31 -26.84
C ASP A 127 -1.00 12.80 -25.48
N ILE A 128 -0.07 12.53 -24.57
CA ILE A 128 -0.31 12.03 -23.22
C ILE A 128 0.27 13.01 -22.21
N VAL A 129 -0.50 13.36 -21.17
CA VAL A 129 -0.02 14.12 -20.01
C VAL A 129 -0.14 13.28 -18.75
N PHE A 130 0.99 13.10 -18.07
CA PHE A 130 1.06 12.39 -16.80
C PHE A 130 1.16 13.36 -15.63
N PHE A 131 0.22 13.24 -14.69
CA PHE A 131 0.17 14.00 -13.45
C PHE A 131 0.83 13.18 -12.35
N ASP A 132 1.86 13.74 -11.71
CA ASP A 132 2.63 13.06 -10.65
C ASP A 132 2.59 13.81 -9.29
N PRO A 133 1.39 13.99 -8.70
CA PRO A 133 1.23 14.46 -7.32
C PRO A 133 1.85 13.49 -6.32
N ASP A 134 2.33 14.03 -5.20
CA ASP A 134 2.91 13.24 -4.11
C ASP A 134 1.88 12.26 -3.50
N LYS A 135 0.68 12.77 -3.22
CA LYS A 135 -0.41 12.01 -2.59
C LYS A 135 -1.53 11.61 -3.55
N GLY A 136 -1.58 12.16 -4.76
CA GLY A 136 -2.62 11.86 -5.74
C GLY A 136 -3.66 12.96 -5.94
N LEU A 137 -4.86 12.58 -6.39
CA LEU A 137 -6.02 13.46 -6.47
C LEU A 137 -6.45 14.01 -5.10
N ALA A 138 -6.86 15.29 -5.05
CA ALA A 138 -7.21 16.01 -3.83
C ALA A 138 -8.57 15.58 -3.26
N PRO A 139 -8.60 14.86 -2.11
CA PRO A 139 -9.86 14.57 -1.42
C PRO A 139 -10.49 15.86 -0.89
N PRO A 140 -11.79 15.86 -0.54
CA PRO A 140 -12.43 17.02 0.09
C PRO A 140 -11.68 17.56 1.32
N SER A 141 -11.02 16.68 2.07
CA SER A 141 -10.23 17.02 3.26
C SER A 141 -8.91 17.74 2.97
N ALA A 142 -8.42 17.74 1.73
CA ALA A 142 -7.16 18.42 1.37
C ALA A 142 -7.30 19.95 1.29
N GLY A 143 -8.52 20.49 1.42
CA GLY A 143 -8.77 21.92 1.27
C GLY A 143 -8.47 22.40 -0.15
N ARG A 144 -8.15 23.69 -0.30
CA ARG A 144 -7.93 24.35 -1.61
C ARG A 144 -6.48 24.77 -1.90
N ASN A 145 -5.56 24.47 -0.98
CA ASN A 145 -4.18 24.98 -0.98
C ASN A 145 -3.12 23.86 -0.81
N SER A 146 -3.51 22.61 -1.04
CA SER A 146 -2.61 21.47 -0.87
C SER A 146 -1.62 21.38 -2.03
N THR A 147 -0.33 21.49 -1.76
CA THR A 147 0.74 21.37 -2.78
C THR A 147 1.08 19.93 -3.16
N GLU A 148 0.59 18.95 -2.40
CA GLU A 148 0.88 17.52 -2.56
C GLU A 148 -0.13 16.78 -3.45
N HIS A 149 -1.21 17.46 -3.87
CA HIS A 149 -2.33 16.86 -4.57
C HIS A 149 -2.64 17.61 -5.88
N ALA A 150 -3.17 16.85 -6.86
CA ALA A 150 -3.78 17.38 -8.06
C ALA A 150 -5.29 17.58 -7.84
N TYR A 151 -5.83 18.72 -8.25
CA TYR A 151 -7.27 18.98 -8.18
C TYR A 151 -7.95 18.57 -9.48
N VAL A 152 -9.22 18.15 -9.39
CA VAL A 152 -9.99 17.67 -10.55
C VAL A 152 -10.12 18.75 -11.65
N HIS A 153 -10.25 20.03 -11.28
CA HIS A 153 -10.28 21.13 -12.25
C HIS A 153 -8.94 21.32 -13.00
N GLU A 154 -7.81 20.93 -12.39
CA GLU A 154 -6.52 20.94 -13.05
C GLU A 154 -6.47 19.81 -14.09
N VAL A 155 -6.96 18.61 -13.73
CA VAL A 155 -7.12 17.49 -14.67
C VAL A 155 -8.04 17.86 -15.83
N GLU A 156 -9.15 18.54 -15.53
CA GLU A 156 -10.13 18.99 -16.52
C GLU A 156 -9.52 19.89 -17.59
N ALA A 157 -8.56 20.76 -17.23
CA ALA A 157 -7.92 21.66 -18.19
C ALA A 157 -7.21 20.90 -19.32
N PHE A 158 -6.54 19.79 -19.01
CA PHE A 158 -5.83 18.98 -20.02
C PHE A 158 -6.77 18.06 -20.80
N VAL A 159 -7.81 17.52 -20.14
CA VAL A 159 -8.86 16.76 -20.83
C VAL A 159 -9.57 17.63 -21.87
N ARG A 160 -9.89 18.90 -21.53
CA ARG A 160 -10.51 19.85 -22.46
C ARG A 160 -9.60 20.26 -23.61
N ASN A 161 -8.28 20.18 -23.44
CA ASN A 161 -7.31 20.36 -24.52
C ASN A 161 -7.18 19.14 -25.44
N GLY A 162 -7.99 18.10 -25.24
CA GLY A 162 -8.00 16.91 -26.10
C GLY A 162 -6.79 15.98 -25.88
N GLN A 163 -6.12 16.08 -24.73
CA GLN A 163 -4.98 15.24 -24.38
C GLN A 163 -5.45 13.99 -23.61
N THR A 164 -4.74 12.87 -23.81
CA THR A 164 -4.92 11.71 -22.93
C THR A 164 -4.27 12.03 -21.59
N VAL A 165 -5.02 11.89 -20.49
CA VAL A 165 -4.50 12.21 -19.15
C VAL A 165 -4.27 10.94 -18.34
N VAL A 166 -3.12 10.82 -17.70
CA VAL A 166 -2.81 9.76 -16.74
C VAL A 166 -2.56 10.38 -15.38
N VAL A 167 -3.37 10.02 -14.38
CA VAL A 167 -3.22 10.58 -13.03
C VAL A 167 -2.74 9.52 -12.06
N TYR A 168 -1.58 9.77 -11.44
CA TYR A 168 -1.10 8.98 -10.30
C TYR A 168 -1.93 9.26 -9.05
N HIS A 169 -2.25 8.22 -8.28
CA HIS A 169 -2.92 8.34 -6.99
C HIS A 169 -2.37 7.35 -5.97
N HIS A 170 -2.00 7.85 -4.78
CA HIS A 170 -1.56 7.01 -3.68
C HIS A 170 -2.77 6.48 -2.90
N LEU A 171 -2.84 5.16 -2.67
CA LEU A 171 -3.95 4.54 -1.93
C LEU A 171 -3.65 4.56 -0.44
N GLY A 172 -4.60 5.04 0.35
CA GLY A 172 -4.49 5.18 1.80
C GLY A 172 -5.06 4.00 2.58
N ARG A 173 -5.15 4.14 3.91
CA ARG A 173 -5.78 3.15 4.81
C ARG A 173 -7.23 3.50 5.19
N THR A 174 -7.81 4.53 4.57
CA THR A 174 -9.14 5.06 4.91
C THR A 174 -10.27 4.07 4.62
N SER A 175 -10.11 3.22 3.61
CA SER A 175 -11.01 2.11 3.30
C SER A 175 -10.29 1.03 2.47
N LYS A 176 -10.98 -0.05 2.06
CA LYS A 176 -10.38 -1.06 1.18
C LYS A 176 -9.96 -0.42 -0.15
N HIS A 177 -8.76 -0.74 -0.65
CA HIS A 177 -8.22 -0.13 -1.88
C HIS A 177 -9.19 -0.17 -3.08
N PRO A 178 -9.89 -1.28 -3.39
CA PRO A 178 -10.87 -1.27 -4.49
C PRO A 178 -12.00 -0.26 -4.32
N VAL A 179 -12.42 0.02 -3.07
CA VAL A 179 -13.45 1.02 -2.77
C VAL A 179 -12.92 2.42 -3.04
N GLN A 180 -11.71 2.73 -2.56
CA GLN A 180 -11.08 4.04 -2.84
C GLN A 180 -10.94 4.27 -4.35
N ILE A 181 -10.50 3.26 -5.09
CA ILE A 181 -10.31 3.37 -6.53
C ILE A 181 -11.64 3.62 -7.26
N ARG A 182 -12.70 2.88 -6.91
CA ARG A 182 -14.03 3.09 -7.50
C ARG A 182 -14.59 4.47 -7.19
N ASN A 183 -14.51 4.92 -5.95
CA ASN A 183 -14.97 6.25 -5.57
C ASN A 183 -14.26 7.35 -6.38
N TRP A 184 -12.98 7.19 -6.66
CA TRP A 184 -12.24 8.12 -7.51
C TRP A 184 -12.61 8.02 -8.98
N ALA A 185 -12.83 6.81 -9.51
CA ALA A 185 -13.30 6.62 -10.87
C ALA A 185 -14.66 7.29 -11.08
N GLU A 186 -15.63 7.01 -10.21
CA GLU A 186 -16.97 7.63 -10.23
C GLU A 186 -16.89 9.16 -10.15
N ARG A 187 -16.05 9.67 -9.25
CA ARG A 187 -15.85 11.12 -9.07
C ARG A 187 -15.25 11.77 -10.32
N LEU A 188 -14.20 11.18 -10.90
CA LEU A 188 -13.59 11.68 -12.13
C LEU A 188 -14.59 11.66 -13.29
N THR A 189 -15.32 10.55 -13.47
CA THR A 189 -16.35 10.43 -14.51
C THR A 189 -17.40 11.52 -14.39
N HIS A 190 -17.92 11.75 -13.17
CA HIS A 190 -18.96 12.75 -12.93
C HIS A 190 -18.44 14.20 -13.06
N GLU A 191 -17.34 14.54 -12.37
CA GLU A 191 -16.83 15.92 -12.33
C GLU A 191 -16.22 16.35 -13.67
N LEU A 192 -15.61 15.44 -14.42
CA LEU A 192 -15.04 15.71 -15.75
C LEU A 192 -16.03 15.48 -16.90
N ARG A 193 -17.23 14.95 -16.61
CA ARG A 193 -18.28 14.61 -17.58
C ARG A 193 -17.77 13.67 -18.69
N LEU A 194 -17.11 12.60 -18.29
CA LEU A 194 -16.56 11.61 -19.22
C LEU A 194 -17.67 10.70 -19.75
N ASP A 195 -17.57 10.31 -21.03
CA ASP A 195 -18.49 9.34 -21.65
C ASP A 195 -18.30 7.92 -21.10
N CYS A 196 -17.11 7.61 -20.61
CA CYS A 196 -16.75 6.33 -20.02
C CYS A 196 -15.87 6.53 -18.78
N GLU A 197 -15.87 5.54 -17.89
CA GLU A 197 -14.97 5.56 -16.73
C GLU A 197 -13.50 5.55 -17.16
N PRO A 198 -12.61 6.21 -16.38
CA PRO A 198 -11.18 6.07 -16.58
C PRO A 198 -10.76 4.60 -16.59
N GLN A 199 -9.80 4.25 -17.45
CA GLN A 199 -9.15 2.94 -17.35
C GLN A 199 -8.19 2.95 -16.16
N ILE A 200 -8.21 1.90 -15.35
CA ILE A 200 -7.53 1.92 -14.04
C ILE A 200 -6.51 0.80 -13.94
N LEU A 201 -5.31 1.16 -13.49
CA LEU A 201 -4.23 0.22 -13.23
C LEU A 201 -3.83 0.29 -11.77
N TRP A 202 -3.86 -0.85 -11.07
CA TRP A 202 -3.52 -0.94 -9.66
C TRP A 202 -2.14 -1.56 -9.48
N TYR A 203 -1.16 -0.73 -9.11
CA TYR A 203 0.20 -1.15 -8.81
C TYR A 203 0.36 -1.57 -7.35
N ARG A 204 1.00 -2.72 -7.14
CA ARG A 204 0.97 -3.48 -5.88
C ARG A 204 2.34 -3.62 -5.22
N ARG A 205 3.35 -2.86 -5.65
CA ARG A 205 4.70 -2.89 -5.06
C ARG A 205 4.99 -1.63 -4.26
N GLY A 206 5.64 -1.82 -3.11
CA GLY A 206 5.83 -0.74 -2.16
C GLY A 206 4.50 -0.26 -1.59
N THR A 207 4.24 1.04 -1.67
CA THR A 207 2.90 1.55 -1.33
C THR A 207 1.96 1.35 -2.51
N ALA A 208 0.71 0.95 -2.20
CA ALA A 208 -0.28 0.69 -3.22
C ALA A 208 -0.67 1.98 -3.93
N ARG A 209 -0.72 1.95 -5.26
CA ARG A 209 -0.97 3.11 -6.12
C ARG A 209 -1.96 2.75 -7.21
N ALA A 210 -2.78 3.70 -7.61
CA ALA A 210 -3.66 3.60 -8.76
C ALA A 210 -3.26 4.62 -9.82
N TYR A 211 -3.40 4.24 -11.08
CA TYR A 211 -3.26 5.12 -12.23
C TYR A 211 -4.60 5.20 -12.92
N PHE A 212 -5.14 6.41 -13.06
CA PHE A 212 -6.37 6.68 -13.80
C PHE A 212 -6.01 7.21 -15.17
N VAL A 213 -6.32 6.44 -16.21
CA VAL A 213 -6.05 6.77 -17.61
C VAL A 213 -7.36 7.23 -18.25
N ILE A 214 -7.37 8.49 -18.71
CA ILE A 214 -8.51 9.14 -19.36
C ILE A 214 -8.09 9.39 -20.81
N PRO A 215 -8.44 8.51 -21.76
CA PRO A 215 -8.03 8.65 -23.15
C PRO A 215 -8.74 9.82 -23.82
N ALA A 216 -8.01 10.63 -24.57
CA ALA A 216 -8.64 11.52 -25.53
C ALA A 216 -9.30 10.71 -26.65
N SER A 217 -10.37 11.25 -27.25
CA SER A 217 -11.09 10.57 -28.34
C SER A 217 -10.18 10.17 -29.50
N ALA A 218 -9.19 11.01 -29.83
CA ALA A 218 -8.20 10.74 -30.88
C ALA A 218 -7.29 9.52 -30.58
N HIS A 219 -7.07 9.21 -29.30
CA HIS A 219 -6.12 8.18 -28.85
C HIS A 219 -6.82 6.97 -28.20
N ALA A 220 -8.14 6.98 -28.06
CA ALA A 220 -8.89 5.98 -27.30
C ALA A 220 -8.64 4.54 -27.77
N ALA A 221 -8.60 4.31 -29.08
CA ALA A 221 -8.31 2.99 -29.66
C ALA A 221 -6.88 2.54 -29.34
N THR A 222 -5.88 3.37 -29.66
CA THR A 222 -4.46 3.09 -29.42
C THR A 222 -4.16 2.85 -27.94
N ILE A 223 -4.68 3.69 -27.05
CA ILE A 223 -4.52 3.54 -25.59
C ILE A 223 -5.19 2.26 -25.10
N GLY A 224 -6.40 1.95 -25.58
CA GLY A 224 -7.09 0.71 -25.25
C GLY A 224 -6.34 -0.54 -25.68
N GLU A 225 -5.73 -0.54 -26.86
CA GLU A 225 -4.90 -1.65 -27.34
C GLU A 225 -3.61 -1.78 -26.53
N ARG A 226 -2.92 -0.68 -26.24
CA ARG A 226 -1.72 -0.68 -25.40
C ARG A 226 -1.99 -1.19 -23.99
N LEU A 227 -3.10 -0.77 -23.37
CA LEU A 227 -3.50 -1.25 -22.05
C LEU A 227 -3.86 -2.75 -22.05
N LYS A 228 -4.52 -3.23 -23.11
CA LYS A 228 -4.76 -4.69 -23.29
C LYS A 228 -3.45 -5.47 -23.45
N GLY A 229 -2.50 -4.93 -24.23
CA GLY A 229 -1.16 -5.51 -24.38
C GLY A 229 -0.39 -5.53 -23.06
N PHE A 230 -0.39 -4.41 -22.34
CA PHE A 230 0.21 -4.28 -21.02
C PHE A 230 -0.37 -5.29 -20.03
N GLY A 231 -1.69 -5.51 -20.06
CA GLY A 231 -2.40 -6.52 -19.27
C GLY A 231 -2.00 -7.98 -19.55
N ARG A 232 -1.30 -8.25 -20.65
CA ARG A 232 -0.79 -9.58 -21.05
C ARG A 232 0.73 -9.73 -20.85
N SER A 233 1.40 -8.68 -20.40
CA SER A 233 2.84 -8.67 -20.22
C SER A 233 3.26 -9.22 -18.85
N GLU A 234 4.58 -9.35 -18.65
CA GLU A 234 5.22 -9.73 -17.38
C GLU A 234 4.77 -8.87 -16.18
N TRP A 235 4.31 -7.64 -16.43
CA TRP A 235 3.73 -6.76 -15.40
C TRP A 235 2.49 -7.35 -14.72
N PHE A 236 1.73 -8.19 -15.42
CA PHE A 236 0.50 -8.85 -14.95
C PHE A 236 0.67 -10.36 -14.70
N MET A 237 1.88 -10.90 -14.93
CA MET A 237 2.16 -12.31 -14.67
C MET A 237 2.55 -12.55 -13.20
N PRO A 238 2.31 -13.76 -12.66
CA PRO A 238 2.86 -14.15 -11.37
C PRO A 238 4.38 -14.03 -11.36
N SER A 239 4.93 -13.39 -10.33
CA SER A 239 6.38 -13.32 -10.13
C SER A 239 6.75 -14.05 -8.84
N PRO A 240 7.89 -14.76 -8.80
CA PRO A 240 8.31 -15.52 -7.61
C PRO A 240 8.28 -14.67 -6.34
N GLY A 241 7.63 -15.18 -5.28
CA GLY A 241 7.55 -14.53 -3.98
C GLY A 241 6.52 -13.39 -3.86
N PHE A 242 5.78 -13.05 -4.93
CA PHE A 242 4.67 -12.11 -4.83
C PHE A 242 3.32 -12.82 -4.86
N LYS A 243 2.46 -12.49 -3.89
CA LYS A 243 1.07 -12.98 -3.82
C LYS A 243 0.23 -12.53 -5.02
N PHE A 244 0.58 -11.39 -5.62
CA PHE A 244 -0.12 -10.80 -6.74
C PHE A 244 0.89 -10.31 -7.77
N PRO A 245 0.54 -10.24 -9.06
CA PRO A 245 1.36 -9.57 -10.08
C PRO A 245 1.67 -8.10 -9.73
N HIS A 246 2.57 -7.47 -10.49
CA HIS A 246 3.01 -6.09 -10.21
C HIS A 246 1.85 -5.12 -10.37
N PHE A 247 1.09 -5.29 -11.45
CA PHE A 247 -0.20 -4.67 -11.66
C PHE A 247 -1.32 -5.70 -11.54
N THR A 248 -2.45 -5.30 -10.97
CA THR A 248 -3.64 -6.17 -10.91
C THR A 248 -4.84 -5.48 -11.51
N PRO A 249 -5.75 -6.23 -12.17
CA PRO A 249 -7.04 -5.69 -12.57
C PRO A 249 -7.83 -5.25 -11.33
N LEU A 250 -8.68 -4.24 -11.49
CA LEU A 250 -9.64 -3.91 -10.45
C LEU A 250 -10.58 -5.11 -10.25
N PRO A 251 -10.91 -5.49 -9.00
CA PRO A 251 -11.97 -6.48 -8.78
C PRO A 251 -13.24 -5.98 -9.46
N THR A 252 -13.87 -6.83 -10.26
CA THR A 252 -15.17 -6.52 -10.85
C THR A 252 -16.17 -6.25 -9.74
N SER A 253 -17.03 -5.24 -9.91
CA SER A 253 -18.14 -5.02 -8.99
C SER A 253 -19.07 -6.23 -9.06
N PRO A 254 -19.54 -6.78 -7.92
CA PRO A 254 -20.71 -7.65 -7.97
C PRO A 254 -21.89 -6.79 -8.45
N GLY A 255 -22.23 -6.86 -9.75
CA GLY A 255 -23.34 -6.10 -10.32
C GLY A 255 -23.24 -5.71 -11.80
N HIS A 256 -22.09 -5.82 -12.46
CA HIS A 256 -21.99 -5.60 -13.91
C HIS A 256 -21.45 -6.83 -14.61
N THR A 257 -22.37 -7.68 -15.06
CA THR A 257 -22.12 -8.59 -16.19
C THR A 257 -21.95 -7.74 -17.45
N PRO A 258 -20.89 -7.94 -18.25
CA PRO A 258 -20.86 -7.38 -19.59
C PRO A 258 -21.96 -8.06 -20.41
N ASP A 259 -22.77 -7.25 -21.11
CA ASP A 259 -23.75 -7.73 -22.07
C ASP A 259 -23.09 -8.67 -23.08
N SER A 260 -23.37 -9.97 -22.94
CA SER A 260 -23.13 -10.93 -24.01
C SER A 260 -24.28 -10.79 -25.01
N ALA A 261 -24.05 -10.00 -26.05
CA ALA A 261 -24.89 -10.00 -27.24
C ALA A 261 -24.85 -11.40 -27.90
N GLY A 262 -26.02 -12.04 -27.95
CA GLY A 262 -26.41 -13.00 -28.99
C GLY A 262 -25.93 -14.44 -28.86
N SER A 263 -26.82 -15.33 -28.39
CA SER A 263 -27.36 -16.40 -29.25
C SER A 263 -28.43 -17.18 -28.51
N SER A 264 -29.63 -17.18 -29.07
CA SER A 264 -30.76 -17.96 -28.60
C SER A 264 -30.56 -19.45 -28.94
N ALA A 265 -30.70 -20.32 -27.94
CA ALA A 265 -31.24 -21.66 -28.16
C ALA A 265 -31.76 -22.24 -26.83
N ARG A 266 -33.08 -22.44 -26.79
CA ARG A 266 -33.78 -23.25 -25.78
C ARG A 266 -33.31 -24.71 -25.87
N SER A 267 -33.23 -25.40 -24.73
CA SER A 267 -33.80 -26.76 -24.49
C SER A 267 -33.40 -27.23 -23.07
N VAL A 268 -34.32 -27.19 -22.09
CA VAL A 268 -35.05 -28.35 -21.51
C VAL A 268 -34.15 -29.25 -20.64
N GLU A 269 -34.30 -29.12 -19.31
CA GLU A 269 -33.93 -30.14 -18.32
C GLU A 269 -34.86 -31.35 -18.39
N PRO A 270 -34.40 -32.51 -17.88
CA PRO A 270 -35.25 -33.23 -16.95
C PRO A 270 -34.54 -33.66 -15.65
N VAL A 271 -35.20 -33.26 -14.56
CA VAL A 271 -35.34 -33.90 -13.25
C VAL A 271 -35.27 -35.44 -13.30
N GLN A 272 -34.60 -36.05 -12.31
CA GLN A 272 -35.07 -37.23 -11.53
C GLN A 272 -34.07 -37.54 -10.39
N LEU A 273 -34.45 -37.26 -9.14
CA LEU A 273 -35.04 -38.16 -8.12
C LEU A 273 -34.02 -38.93 -7.28
N ARG A 274 -33.98 -38.58 -5.98
CA ARG A 274 -33.38 -39.34 -4.87
C ARG A 274 -34.12 -40.67 -4.65
N PRO A 275 -33.46 -41.64 -3.97
CA PRO A 275 -33.93 -41.94 -2.62
C PRO A 275 -32.82 -42.16 -1.57
N GLU A 276 -33.11 -41.74 -0.35
CA GLU A 276 -32.50 -42.13 0.94
C GLU A 276 -33.26 -43.36 1.51
N PRO A 277 -32.98 -43.89 2.72
CA PRO A 277 -31.70 -44.25 3.36
C PRO A 277 -31.72 -45.69 3.93
N GLY A 278 -30.56 -46.22 4.35
CA GLY A 278 -30.45 -47.51 5.04
C GLY A 278 -29.34 -47.49 6.09
N ALA A 279 -29.70 -47.93 7.30
CA ALA A 279 -29.01 -47.71 8.56
C ALA A 279 -28.02 -48.82 8.98
N GLY A 280 -27.08 -48.45 9.87
CA GLY A 280 -26.38 -49.32 10.84
C GLY A 280 -25.25 -50.18 10.27
N SER A 281 -24.21 -50.60 11.00
CA SER A 281 -23.81 -50.44 12.39
C SER A 281 -22.47 -51.21 12.55
N LEU A 282 -21.57 -50.72 13.40
CA LEU A 282 -20.55 -51.45 14.20
C LEU A 282 -19.32 -52.13 13.56
N GLY A 283 -18.19 -51.87 14.25
CA GLY A 283 -17.06 -52.79 14.49
C GLY A 283 -16.06 -52.87 13.33
N GLY A 284 -14.75 -52.83 13.51
CA GLY A 284 -13.89 -53.16 14.64
C GLY A 284 -12.55 -53.62 14.04
N TYR A 285 -11.46 -53.22 14.67
CA TYR A 285 -10.06 -53.42 14.29
C TYR A 285 -9.67 -54.81 13.75
N SER A 286 -8.80 -54.85 12.74
CA SER A 286 -7.59 -55.70 12.80
C SER A 286 -6.55 -55.33 11.74
N THR A 287 -5.31 -55.50 12.18
CA THR A 287 -3.99 -55.34 11.59
C THR A 287 -3.65 -56.36 10.49
N GLY A 288 -2.73 -56.01 9.60
CA GLY A 288 -1.95 -57.01 8.83
C GLY A 288 -1.52 -56.51 7.46
N GLY A 289 -0.25 -56.13 7.34
CA GLY A 289 0.33 -55.56 6.12
C GLY A 289 0.58 -56.57 5.00
N LEU A 290 1.01 -56.05 3.85
CA LEU A 290 1.89 -56.67 2.86
C LEU A 290 2.21 -55.62 1.79
N ALA A 291 3.50 -55.36 1.59
CA ALA A 291 4.01 -54.48 0.54
C ALA A 291 4.11 -55.23 -0.80
N VAL A 292 3.64 -54.61 -1.89
CA VAL A 292 4.00 -54.94 -3.28
C VAL A 292 4.13 -53.60 -4.04
N PRO A 293 5.17 -53.40 -4.87
CA PRO A 293 5.44 -52.12 -5.51
C PRO A 293 4.54 -51.92 -6.73
N GLY A 294 3.60 -50.98 -6.64
CA GLY A 294 2.75 -50.55 -7.74
C GLY A 294 3.09 -49.13 -8.15
N ARG A 295 3.39 -48.93 -9.45
CA ARG A 295 3.38 -47.63 -10.11
C ARG A 295 2.05 -46.92 -9.79
N HIS A 296 2.10 -45.77 -9.12
CA HIS A 296 0.94 -44.90 -8.98
C HIS A 296 0.92 -43.84 -10.10
N PRO A 297 -0.24 -43.64 -10.75
CA PRO A 297 -0.48 -42.49 -11.61
C PRO A 297 -0.55 -41.21 -10.76
N ALA A 298 -0.42 -40.06 -11.41
CA ALA A 298 -0.49 -38.73 -10.83
C ALA A 298 -1.49 -38.63 -9.66
N ALA A 299 -0.96 -38.51 -8.44
CA ALA A 299 -1.72 -38.12 -7.27
C ALA A 299 -1.59 -36.61 -7.11
N THR A 300 -2.70 -35.92 -7.32
CA THR A 300 -3.03 -34.68 -6.63
C THR A 300 -2.68 -34.81 -5.15
N THR A 301 -1.58 -34.19 -4.73
CA THR A 301 -1.36 -33.84 -3.33
C THR A 301 -1.93 -32.45 -3.11
N SER A 302 -3.19 -32.44 -2.72
CA SER A 302 -3.71 -31.44 -1.80
C SER A 302 -2.89 -31.50 -0.52
N GLU A 303 -1.92 -30.60 -0.36
CA GLU A 303 -1.45 -30.19 0.96
C GLU A 303 -1.90 -28.75 1.19
N GLN A 304 -3.16 -28.65 1.58
CA GLN A 304 -3.67 -27.55 2.36
C GLN A 304 -3.02 -27.61 3.74
N GLU A 305 -1.79 -27.14 3.85
CA GLU A 305 -1.29 -26.68 5.14
C GLU A 305 -1.95 -25.32 5.42
N ASP A 306 -3.06 -25.38 6.15
CA ASP A 306 -3.67 -24.24 6.83
C ASP A 306 -2.71 -23.76 7.95
N ARG A 307 -1.56 -23.23 7.56
CA ARG A 307 -0.66 -22.53 8.47
C ARG A 307 -1.19 -21.11 8.60
N THR A 308 -1.81 -20.81 9.74
CA THR A 308 -2.10 -19.43 10.14
C THR A 308 -0.76 -18.69 10.29
N VAL A 309 -0.35 -17.98 9.24
CA VAL A 309 0.88 -17.17 9.24
C VAL A 309 0.53 -15.78 9.78
N VAL A 310 1.07 -15.44 10.96
CA VAL A 310 1.01 -14.08 11.49
C VAL A 310 2.16 -13.26 10.90
N ARG A 311 1.84 -12.16 10.22
CA ARG A 311 2.82 -11.26 9.59
C ARG A 311 2.98 -10.00 10.43
N LEU A 312 4.12 -9.31 10.27
CA LEU A 312 4.32 -8.00 10.90
C LEU A 312 3.24 -6.99 10.49
N SER A 313 2.74 -7.07 9.25
CA SER A 313 1.61 -6.27 8.76
C SER A 313 0.29 -6.52 9.50
N ASP A 314 0.16 -7.65 10.21
CA ASP A 314 -1.03 -8.02 10.99
C ASP A 314 -0.96 -7.49 12.44
N PHE A 315 0.18 -6.89 12.83
CA PHE A 315 0.35 -6.28 14.14
C PHE A 315 -0.37 -4.94 14.27
N HIS A 316 -0.48 -4.43 15.51
CA HIS A 316 -1.08 -3.15 15.78
C HIS A 316 -0.39 -2.03 14.96
N PRO A 317 -1.14 -1.09 14.34
CA PRO A 317 -0.57 -0.08 13.43
C PRO A 317 0.56 0.74 14.03
N TRP A 318 0.48 1.09 15.33
CA TRP A 318 1.55 1.78 16.04
C TRP A 318 2.91 1.06 15.98
N ILE A 319 2.89 -0.26 15.85
CA ILE A 319 4.10 -1.09 15.76
C ILE A 319 4.44 -1.37 14.31
N ALA A 320 3.48 -1.93 13.54
CA ALA A 320 3.72 -2.38 12.17
C ALA A 320 4.25 -1.26 11.28
N GLU A 321 3.65 -0.07 11.31
CA GLU A 321 3.99 1.04 10.42
C GLU A 321 5.41 1.59 10.63
N ARG A 322 5.96 1.41 11.83
CA ARG A 322 7.27 1.91 12.24
C ARG A 322 8.35 0.86 12.10
N ALA A 323 8.01 -0.39 12.41
CA ALA A 323 8.94 -1.50 12.37
C ALA A 323 9.12 -2.10 10.98
N GLU A 324 8.06 -2.17 10.17
CA GLU A 324 8.06 -2.94 8.92
C GLU A 324 9.15 -2.54 7.92
N PRO A 325 9.39 -1.24 7.64
CA PRO A 325 10.48 -0.86 6.73
C PRO A 325 11.84 -1.35 7.23
N LEU A 326 12.15 -1.07 8.51
CA LEU A 326 13.42 -1.44 9.12
C LEU A 326 13.60 -2.95 9.25
N PHE A 327 12.51 -3.68 9.54
CA PHE A 327 12.52 -5.12 9.65
C PHE A 327 12.82 -5.78 8.30
N VAL A 328 12.17 -5.30 7.23
CA VAL A 328 12.38 -5.81 5.87
C VAL A 328 13.81 -5.54 5.39
N ASP A 329 14.40 -4.42 5.80
CA ASP A 329 15.77 -4.04 5.48
C ASP A 329 16.83 -4.74 6.37
N GLY A 330 16.41 -5.65 7.26
CA GLY A 330 17.32 -6.39 8.15
C GLY A 330 17.85 -5.57 9.33
N HIS A 331 17.33 -4.37 9.56
CA HIS A 331 17.65 -3.48 10.67
C HIS A 331 16.78 -3.78 11.89
N TYR A 332 16.90 -5.01 12.39
CA TYR A 332 16.01 -5.59 13.39
C TYR A 332 15.94 -4.83 14.71
N ARG A 333 17.08 -4.46 15.30
CA ARG A 333 17.11 -3.66 16.52
C ARG A 333 16.53 -2.27 16.31
N SER A 334 16.85 -1.64 15.19
CA SER A 334 16.29 -0.33 14.83
C SER A 334 14.78 -0.39 14.68
N ALA A 335 14.24 -1.48 14.13
CA ALA A 335 12.80 -1.71 14.04
C ALA A 335 12.15 -1.72 15.45
N ILE A 336 12.76 -2.42 16.41
CA ILE A 336 12.30 -2.47 17.81
C ILE A 336 12.36 -1.08 18.44
N VAL A 337 13.49 -0.38 18.33
CA VAL A 337 13.70 0.94 18.92
C VAL A 337 12.67 1.94 18.40
N THR A 338 12.49 1.99 17.07
CA THR A 338 11.58 2.94 16.41
C THR A 338 10.12 2.66 16.76
N ALA A 339 9.70 1.40 16.72
CA ALA A 339 8.34 1.02 17.12
C ALA A 339 8.06 1.37 18.58
N THR A 340 9.04 1.20 19.46
CA THR A 340 8.86 1.49 20.88
C THR A 340 8.78 2.99 21.15
N GLN A 341 9.61 3.81 20.49
CA GLN A 341 9.54 5.27 20.59
C GLN A 341 8.17 5.79 20.15
N PHE A 342 7.62 5.24 19.06
CA PHE A 342 6.31 5.64 18.58
C PHE A 342 5.18 5.20 19.52
N LEU A 343 5.20 3.94 19.99
CA LEU A 343 4.26 3.47 21.03
C LEU A 343 4.29 4.38 22.27
N GLU A 344 5.48 4.76 22.72
CA GLU A 344 5.67 5.66 23.86
C GLU A 344 5.05 7.05 23.61
N ALA A 345 5.26 7.64 22.43
CA ALA A 345 4.71 8.94 22.06
C ALA A 345 3.16 8.92 21.99
N GLU A 346 2.60 7.93 21.28
CA GLU A 346 1.16 7.80 21.11
C GLU A 346 0.45 7.46 22.43
N TRP A 347 1.06 6.64 23.29
CA TRP A 347 0.52 6.35 24.62
C TRP A 347 0.48 7.60 25.51
N ARG A 348 1.53 8.42 25.49
CA ARG A 348 1.52 9.72 26.20
C ARG A 348 0.45 10.65 25.66
N SER A 349 0.36 10.77 24.34
CA SER A 349 -0.65 11.58 23.65
C SER A 349 -2.07 11.16 24.06
N LEU A 350 -2.34 9.84 24.06
CA LEU A 350 -3.64 9.27 24.44
C LEU A 350 -4.04 9.63 25.88
N LEU A 351 -3.07 9.64 26.81
CA LEU A 351 -3.32 9.97 28.20
C LEU A 351 -3.24 11.47 28.50
N GLY A 352 -2.70 12.28 27.58
CA GLY A 352 -2.48 13.71 27.80
C GLY A 352 -1.49 13.98 28.95
N VAL A 353 -0.43 13.17 29.06
CA VAL A 353 0.57 13.27 30.14
C VAL A 353 1.96 13.52 29.58
N GLU A 354 2.69 14.43 30.22
CA GLU A 354 4.07 14.78 29.90
C GLU A 354 4.99 14.58 31.11
N GLY A 355 6.31 14.48 30.88
CA GLY A 355 7.31 14.46 31.96
C GLY A 355 7.46 13.15 32.75
N LEU A 356 6.55 12.18 32.59
CA LEU A 356 6.68 10.87 33.25
C LEU A 356 7.68 9.95 32.55
N SER A 357 8.47 9.22 33.33
CA SER A 357 9.24 8.11 32.78
C SER A 357 8.30 7.06 32.20
N LEU A 358 8.75 6.33 31.17
CA LEU A 358 7.93 5.29 30.54
C LEU A 358 7.53 4.18 31.54
N SER A 359 8.35 3.92 32.55
CA SER A 359 8.02 2.97 33.63
C SER A 359 6.89 3.48 34.53
N GLU A 360 6.87 4.77 34.83
CA GLU A 360 5.78 5.40 35.58
C GLU A 360 4.49 5.43 34.76
N LEU A 361 4.57 5.79 33.48
CA LEU A 361 3.46 5.73 32.53
C LEU A 361 2.84 4.32 32.52
N ALA A 362 3.66 3.29 32.34
CA ALA A 362 3.20 1.90 32.34
C ALA A 362 2.60 1.47 33.69
N ARG A 363 3.23 1.85 34.80
CA ARG A 363 2.74 1.54 36.15
C ARG A 363 1.38 2.17 36.41
N MET A 364 1.21 3.45 36.09
CA MET A 364 0.00 4.19 36.45
C MET A 364 -1.17 3.91 35.52
N SER A 365 -0.92 3.66 34.24
CA SER A 365 -1.98 3.54 33.22
C SER A 365 -3.02 2.50 33.59
N PHE A 366 -2.59 1.29 33.96
CA PHE A 366 -3.48 0.18 34.31
C PHE A 366 -3.66 0.00 35.83
N ASP A 367 -3.27 0.99 36.65
CA ASP A 367 -3.46 0.90 38.11
C ASP A 367 -4.95 0.82 38.46
N ARG A 368 -5.32 -0.12 39.33
CA ARG A 368 -6.71 -0.37 39.74
C ARG A 368 -7.29 0.76 40.60
N ARG A 369 -6.43 1.52 41.28
CA ARG A 369 -6.84 2.70 42.05
C ARG A 369 -7.48 3.74 41.13
N GLY A 370 -8.38 4.56 41.67
CA GLY A 370 -9.02 5.63 40.92
C GLY A 370 -8.00 6.57 40.25
N PRO A 371 -8.41 7.31 39.20
CA PRO A 371 -7.57 8.36 38.67
C PRO A 371 -7.34 9.43 39.74
N ALA A 372 -6.14 10.01 39.73
CA ALA A 372 -5.79 11.18 40.54
C ALA A 372 -5.49 12.36 39.62
N ARG A 373 -5.25 13.54 40.20
CA ARG A 373 -4.84 14.73 39.43
C ARG A 373 -3.56 14.40 38.66
N ASP A 374 -3.53 14.73 37.37
CA ASP A 374 -2.42 14.47 36.44
C ASP A 374 -2.06 12.98 36.28
N GLU A 375 -2.94 12.09 36.75
CA GLU A 375 -2.76 10.65 36.75
C GLU A 375 -4.01 9.96 36.17
N PRO A 376 -4.24 10.10 34.84
CA PRO A 376 -5.30 9.40 34.16
C PRO A 376 -5.09 7.88 34.17
N ARG A 377 -6.16 7.15 33.90
CA ARG A 377 -6.21 5.69 33.96
C ARG A 377 -6.82 5.10 32.70
N LEU A 378 -6.26 4.00 32.26
CA LEU A 378 -6.83 3.10 31.26
C LEU A 378 -7.74 2.08 31.95
N ARG A 379 -8.95 1.92 31.41
CA ARG A 379 -9.97 1.02 31.93
C ARG A 379 -10.53 0.12 30.84
N PHE A 380 -10.31 -1.18 30.97
CA PHE A 380 -10.93 -2.16 30.08
C PHE A 380 -12.43 -2.26 30.29
N ARG A 381 -13.16 -2.50 29.21
CA ARG A 381 -14.60 -2.83 29.22
C ARG A 381 -14.79 -4.35 29.12
N GLY A 382 -15.98 -4.85 29.43
CA GLY A 382 -16.31 -6.27 29.22
C GLY A 382 -15.89 -7.24 30.32
N TYR A 383 -15.21 -6.80 31.38
CA TYR A 383 -14.75 -7.66 32.48
C TYR A 383 -15.60 -7.59 33.76
N GLY A 384 -16.89 -7.25 33.62
CA GLY A 384 -17.83 -7.12 34.73
C GLY A 384 -17.62 -5.88 35.60
N SER A 385 -18.09 -5.93 36.85
CA SER A 385 -18.01 -4.81 37.78
C SER A 385 -16.58 -4.50 38.23
N ARG A 386 -16.36 -3.25 38.62
CA ARG A 386 -15.15 -2.83 39.33
C ARG A 386 -14.97 -3.75 40.55
N ASP A 387 -13.78 -4.30 40.69
CA ASP A 387 -13.37 -5.27 41.73
C ASP A 387 -13.73 -6.75 41.51
N SER A 388 -14.36 -7.10 40.39
CA SER A 388 -14.47 -8.52 39.99
C SER A 388 -13.09 -9.15 39.82
N PRO A 389 -12.93 -10.47 40.07
CA PRO A 389 -11.66 -11.17 39.82
C PRO A 389 -11.16 -10.98 38.37
N ALA A 390 -12.07 -11.07 37.39
CA ALA A 390 -11.75 -10.87 35.97
C ALA A 390 -11.24 -9.45 35.68
N TRP A 391 -11.89 -8.43 36.25
CA TRP A 391 -11.47 -7.04 36.09
C TRP A 391 -10.10 -6.79 36.73
N LYS A 392 -9.87 -7.32 37.94
CA LYS A 392 -8.58 -7.21 38.64
C LYS A 392 -7.46 -7.85 37.83
N ASN A 393 -7.67 -9.08 37.34
CA ASN A 393 -6.69 -9.81 36.54
C ASN A 393 -6.35 -9.10 35.22
N ALA A 394 -7.35 -8.56 34.51
CA ALA A 394 -7.11 -7.82 33.27
C ALA A 394 -6.20 -6.59 33.50
N HIS A 395 -6.46 -5.82 34.56
CA HIS A 395 -5.69 -4.60 34.85
C HIS A 395 -4.31 -4.90 35.46
N ASP A 396 -4.22 -5.82 36.43
CA ASP A 396 -2.94 -6.20 37.03
C ASP A 396 -2.03 -6.90 35.99
N GLY A 397 -2.60 -7.75 35.13
CA GLY A 397 -1.91 -8.41 34.03
C GLY A 397 -1.38 -7.41 32.99
N ALA A 398 -2.22 -6.49 32.51
CA ALA A 398 -1.80 -5.44 31.58
C ALA A 398 -0.70 -4.55 32.19
N ARG A 399 -0.81 -4.20 33.49
CA ARG A 399 0.23 -3.43 34.19
C ARG A 399 1.57 -4.16 34.22
N GLN A 400 1.57 -5.44 34.58
CA GLN A 400 2.79 -6.26 34.66
C GLN A 400 3.42 -6.45 33.29
N TYR A 401 2.60 -6.76 32.29
CA TYR A 401 3.02 -6.93 30.91
C TYR A 401 3.65 -5.65 30.33
N ALA A 402 3.00 -4.51 30.56
CA ALA A 402 3.51 -3.20 30.16
C ALA A 402 4.87 -2.91 30.80
N LEU A 403 5.01 -3.14 32.10
CA LEU A 403 6.29 -2.98 32.81
C LEU A 403 7.35 -3.94 32.27
N GLY A 404 6.99 -5.17 31.92
CA GLY A 404 7.85 -6.15 31.26
C GLY A 404 8.37 -5.63 29.91
N CYS A 405 7.48 -5.15 29.04
CA CYS A 405 7.84 -4.57 27.76
C CYS A 405 8.79 -3.37 27.92
N VAL A 406 8.49 -2.46 28.84
CA VAL A 406 9.33 -1.27 29.07
C VAL A 406 10.71 -1.66 29.61
N LYS A 407 10.78 -2.53 30.61
CA LYS A 407 12.05 -2.86 31.27
C LYS A 407 12.92 -3.83 30.46
N ARG A 408 12.32 -4.86 29.86
CA ARG A 408 13.06 -5.95 29.19
C ARG A 408 13.27 -5.72 27.69
N ILE A 409 12.33 -5.07 27.01
CA ILE A 409 12.41 -4.81 25.57
C ILE A 409 12.97 -3.42 25.35
N ARG A 410 12.20 -2.38 25.70
CA ARG A 410 12.55 -0.98 25.41
C ARG A 410 13.90 -0.58 26.00
N ASN A 411 14.04 -0.73 27.32
CA ASN A 411 15.22 -0.23 28.01
C ASN A 411 16.50 -0.95 27.59
N LEU A 412 16.44 -2.25 27.30
CA LEU A 412 17.62 -2.97 26.82
C LEU A 412 17.93 -2.62 25.36
N ALA A 413 16.92 -2.52 24.50
CA ALA A 413 17.12 -2.11 23.10
C ALA A 413 17.70 -0.69 22.96
N VAL A 414 17.29 0.24 23.83
CA VAL A 414 17.69 1.66 23.76
C VAL A 414 18.97 1.96 24.57
N HIS A 415 19.08 1.47 25.81
CA HIS A 415 20.13 1.90 26.74
C HIS A 415 21.26 0.89 26.93
N HIS A 416 21.08 -0.36 26.51
CA HIS A 416 22.07 -1.42 26.66
C HIS A 416 22.33 -2.15 25.35
N PRO A 417 22.82 -1.48 24.30
CA PRO A 417 22.99 -2.08 22.99
C PRO A 417 24.10 -3.14 22.91
N GLN A 418 24.81 -3.48 23.99
CA GLN A 418 26.00 -4.35 23.98
C GLN A 418 25.74 -5.87 23.79
N GLY A 419 24.73 -6.24 23.00
CA GLY A 419 24.43 -7.63 22.63
C GLY A 419 24.48 -7.85 21.12
N ALA A 420 24.49 -9.12 20.70
CA ALA A 420 24.31 -9.50 19.29
C ALA A 420 23.01 -8.90 18.72
N GLU A 421 23.00 -8.56 17.44
CA GLU A 421 21.78 -8.14 16.74
C GLU A 421 20.74 -9.26 16.80
N PRO A 422 19.49 -8.98 17.23
CA PRO A 422 18.45 -10.00 17.26
C PRO A 422 18.17 -10.47 15.84
N ASP A 423 17.83 -11.75 15.68
CA ASP A 423 17.43 -12.28 14.37
C ASP A 423 15.99 -11.88 14.01
N ALA A 424 15.56 -12.22 12.80
CA ALA A 424 14.23 -11.90 12.29
C ALA A 424 13.10 -12.48 13.16
N THR A 425 13.29 -13.69 13.69
CA THR A 425 12.26 -14.39 14.48
C THR A 425 12.13 -13.75 15.85
N GLU A 426 13.24 -13.57 16.56
CA GLU A 426 13.28 -12.89 17.86
C GLU A 426 12.68 -11.47 17.74
N THR A 427 12.97 -10.79 16.64
CA THR A 427 12.46 -9.45 16.38
C THR A 427 10.94 -9.45 16.14
N LEU A 428 10.40 -10.42 15.40
CA LEU A 428 8.95 -10.57 15.24
C LEU A 428 8.26 -10.87 16.57
N GLU A 429 8.85 -11.71 17.42
CA GLU A 429 8.32 -12.01 18.76
C GLU A 429 8.25 -10.74 19.63
N ILE A 430 9.34 -9.97 19.63
CA ILE A 430 9.43 -8.69 20.36
C ILE A 430 8.38 -7.69 19.84
N LEU A 431 8.29 -7.52 18.53
CA LEU A 431 7.29 -6.63 17.92
C LEU A 431 5.87 -7.12 18.18
N GLY A 432 5.65 -8.44 18.24
CA GLY A 432 4.37 -9.03 18.61
C GLY A 432 3.97 -8.72 20.05
N ALA A 433 4.95 -8.69 20.96
CA ALA A 433 4.71 -8.29 22.34
C ALA A 433 4.32 -6.81 22.45
N LEU A 434 5.07 -5.93 21.78
CA LEU A 434 4.75 -4.50 21.71
C LEU A 434 3.39 -4.25 21.04
N SER A 435 3.03 -5.04 20.04
CA SER A 435 1.75 -5.00 19.33
C SER A 435 0.58 -5.34 20.25
N THR A 436 0.75 -6.34 21.11
CA THR A 436 -0.23 -6.71 22.14
C THR A 436 -0.41 -5.58 23.15
N LEU A 437 0.68 -4.96 23.61
CA LEU A 437 0.62 -3.81 24.51
C LEU A 437 -0.11 -2.63 23.86
N ALA A 438 0.23 -2.30 22.62
CA ALA A 438 -0.41 -1.21 21.88
C ALA A 438 -1.93 -1.42 21.75
N ARG A 439 -2.37 -2.65 21.46
CA ARG A 439 -3.79 -3.02 21.40
C ARG A 439 -4.51 -2.80 22.74
N TRP A 440 -3.89 -3.21 23.84
CA TRP A 440 -4.47 -2.99 25.17
C TRP A 440 -4.54 -1.52 25.58
N VAL A 441 -3.55 -0.72 25.15
CA VAL A 441 -3.55 0.72 25.38
C VAL A 441 -4.70 1.39 24.62
N THR A 442 -4.92 1.01 23.36
CA THR A 442 -5.94 1.65 22.50
C THR A 442 -7.36 1.14 22.72
N GLU A 443 -7.54 -0.10 23.18
CA GLU A 443 -8.85 -0.66 23.51
C GLU A 443 -9.43 -0.08 24.81
N ALA A 444 -8.56 0.29 25.76
CA ALA A 444 -8.98 0.78 27.06
C ALA A 444 -9.53 2.22 27.00
N ARG A 445 -10.55 2.50 27.82
CA ARG A 445 -11.09 3.85 27.98
C ARG A 445 -10.18 4.67 28.90
N VAL A 446 -9.85 5.89 28.48
CA VAL A 446 -9.22 6.90 29.34
C VAL A 446 -10.23 7.44 30.37
N VAL A 447 -9.84 7.43 31.64
CA VAL A 447 -10.61 7.96 32.77
C VAL A 447 -9.74 8.92 33.57
N THR A 448 -10.21 10.14 33.75
CA THR A 448 -9.54 11.22 34.48
C THR A 448 -10.23 11.47 35.83
N ALA A 449 -9.51 12.10 36.77
CA ALA A 449 -10.14 12.64 37.96
C ALA A 449 -11.08 13.78 37.55
N ARG A 450 -12.24 13.89 38.21
CA ARG A 450 -13.15 15.02 38.02
C ARG A 450 -12.66 16.25 38.74
#